data_AF-A0A8B6DJX1-F1
#
_entry.id   AF-A0A8B6DJX1-F1
#
_cell.length_a   1.000
_cell.length_b   1.000
_cell.length_c   1.000
_cell.angle_alpha   90.00
_cell.angle_beta   90.00
_cell.angle_gamma   90.00
#
_symmetry.space_group_name_H-M   'P 1'
#
loop_
_entity.id
_entity.type
_entity.pdbx_description
1 polymer ?
#
loop_
_entity_poly.entity_id
_entity_poly.type
_entity_poly.pdbx_seq_one_letter_code
_entity_poly.pdbx_strand_id
1 'polypeptide(L)' 'MERKTQRVVRSPSLKRRSRIIPLNQRVQLERVIGLTGSSNATLDCDINTGTIAYPAG' A
#
# COMPACT_ATOMS: atom_id res chain seq x y z
N MET A 1 41.59 -16.85 12.58
CA MET A 1 40.29 -17.06 11.92
C MET A 1 40.01 -15.85 11.04
N GLU A 2 40.25 -15.98 9.73
CA GLU A 2 40.10 -14.87 8.78
C GLU A 2 38.65 -14.76 8.31
N ARG A 3 38.01 -13.61 8.53
CA ARG A 3 36.63 -13.37 8.10
C ARG A 3 36.64 -12.92 6.64
N LYS A 4 36.27 -13.84 5.75
CA LYS A 4 36.05 -13.56 4.33
C LYS A 4 34.91 -12.53 4.19
N THR A 5 35.23 -11.30 3.82
CA THR A 5 34.24 -10.25 3.58
C THR A 5 33.41 -10.60 2.34
N GLN A 6 32.14 -10.94 2.55
CA GLN A 6 31.21 -11.16 1.45
C GLN A 6 31.00 -9.84 0.69
N ARG A 7 31.41 -9.80 -0.59
CA ARG A 7 31.11 -8.68 -1.49
C ARG A 7 29.63 -8.72 -1.84
N VAL A 8 28.83 -7.92 -1.14
CA VAL A 8 27.41 -7.75 -1.47
C VAL A 8 27.30 -6.95 -2.76
N VAL A 9 27.03 -7.64 -3.86
CA VAL A 9 26.69 -6.99 -5.14
C VAL A 9 25.25 -6.50 -5.03
N ARG A 10 25.08 -5.17 -4.88
CA ARG A 10 23.75 -4.55 -4.91
C ARG A 10 23.38 -4.26 -6.35
N SER A 11 22.15 -4.58 -6.73
CA SER A 11 21.59 -4.15 -8.01
C SER A 11 21.71 -2.61 -8.11
N PRO A 12 22.20 -2.06 -9.24
CA PRO A 12 22.25 -0.61 -9.42
C PRO A 12 20.86 -0.05 -9.19
N SER A 13 20.77 1.08 -8.48
CA SER A 13 19.50 1.72 -8.18
C SER A 13 18.78 1.96 -9.50
N LEU A 14 17.65 1.26 -9.71
CA LEU A 14 16.75 1.59 -10.81
C LEU A 14 16.29 3.01 -10.53
N LYS A 15 16.92 3.99 -11.19
CA LYS A 15 16.41 5.36 -11.24
C LYS A 15 15.03 5.26 -11.89
N ARG A 16 14.00 5.18 -11.04
CA ARG A 16 12.61 5.12 -11.45
C ARG A 16 12.35 6.36 -12.29
N ARG A 17 12.33 6.19 -13.62
CA ARG A 17 12.18 7.27 -14.62
C ARG A 17 10.84 8.01 -14.53
N SER A 18 9.91 7.49 -13.73
CA SER A 18 8.58 8.06 -13.56
C SER A 18 8.59 9.02 -12.37
N ARG A 19 8.30 10.29 -12.63
CA ARG A 19 7.97 11.29 -11.60
C ARG A 19 6.96 10.65 -10.64
N ILE A 20 7.22 10.74 -9.34
CA ILE A 20 6.26 10.25 -8.33
C ILE A 20 5.04 11.17 -8.41
N ILE A 21 4.02 10.72 -9.13
CA ILE A 21 2.73 11.40 -9.17
C ILE A 21 2.01 11.04 -7.86
N PRO A 22 1.59 12.03 -7.06
CA PRO A 22 0.80 11.81 -5.85
C PRO A 22 -0.43 10.93 -6.10
N LEU A 23 -0.79 10.08 -5.13
CA LEU A 23 -1.89 9.10 -5.29
C LEU A 23 -3.22 9.78 -5.65
N ASN A 24 -3.50 10.93 -5.04
CA ASN A 24 -4.69 11.75 -5.30
C ASN A 24 -4.76 12.33 -6.72
N GLN A 25 -3.63 12.41 -7.45
CA GLN A 25 -3.62 12.79 -8.86
C GLN A 25 -3.80 11.59 -9.79
N ARG A 26 -3.57 10.36 -9.29
CA ARG A 26 -3.66 9.12 -10.07
C ARG A 26 -4.99 8.40 -9.92
N VAL A 27 -5.72 8.68 -8.85
CA VAL A 27 -6.94 7.96 -8.47
C VAL A 27 -8.02 8.98 -8.18
N GLN A 28 -9.17 8.83 -8.85
CA GLN A 28 -10.42 9.50 -8.49
C GLN A 28 -11.35 8.46 -7.85
N LEU A 29 -11.82 8.73 -6.65
CA LEU A 29 -12.78 7.88 -5.97
C LEU A 29 -14.19 8.22 -6.46
N GLU A 30 -14.95 7.23 -6.91
CA GLU A 30 -16.35 7.43 -7.34
C GLU A 30 -17.28 7.61 -6.13
N ARG A 31 -17.05 6.85 -5.07
CA ARG A 31 -17.82 6.87 -3.83
C ARG A 31 -16.92 6.75 -2.62
N VAL A 32 -17.27 7.44 -1.54
CA VAL A 32 -16.56 7.42 -0.26
C VAL A 32 -17.57 7.19 0.85
N ILE A 33 -17.27 6.27 1.76
CA ILE A 33 -18.05 6.03 2.98
C ILE A 33 -17.22 6.53 4.16
N GLY A 34 -17.77 7.47 4.95
CA GLY A 34 -17.12 7.97 6.16
C GLY A 34 -17.46 7.11 7.36
N LEU A 35 -16.49 6.33 7.86
CA LEU A 35 -16.65 5.46 9.01
C LEU A 35 -15.65 5.84 10.11
N THR A 36 -16.10 5.84 11.36
CA THR A 36 -15.26 6.02 12.55
C THR A 36 -15.05 4.66 13.21
N GLY A 37 -13.79 4.24 13.35
CA GLY A 37 -13.41 3.01 14.03
C GLY A 37 -12.10 3.21 14.78
N SER A 38 -11.82 2.37 15.77
CA SER A 38 -10.57 2.44 16.54
C SER A 38 -9.35 2.03 15.71
N SER A 39 -9.54 1.27 14.64
CA SER A 39 -8.48 0.80 13.72
C SER A 39 -9.08 0.34 12.38
N ASN A 40 -8.27 0.32 11.31
CA ASN A 40 -8.67 -0.24 10.01
C ASN A 40 -8.96 -1.75 10.05
N ALA A 41 -8.52 -2.45 11.10
CA ALA A 41 -8.75 -3.87 11.27
C ALA A 41 -10.23 -4.24 11.51
N THR A 42 -11.09 -3.25 11.76
CA THR A 42 -12.53 -3.46 11.90
C THR A 42 -13.26 -3.48 10.55
N LEU A 43 -12.56 -3.17 9.45
CA LEU A 43 -13.11 -3.11 8.10
C LEU A 43 -12.62 -4.31 7.29
N ASP A 44 -13.53 -4.92 6.54
CA ASP A 44 -13.20 -5.99 5.59
C ASP A 44 -13.81 -5.68 4.21
N CYS A 45 -13.14 -6.11 3.14
CA CYS A 45 -13.64 -5.93 1.77
C CYS A 45 -13.44 -7.19 0.92
N ASP A 46 -14.52 -7.62 0.26
CA ASP A 46 -14.42 -8.66 -0.76
C ASP A 46 -13.97 -8.05 -2.09
N ILE A 47 -12.78 -8.46 -2.55
CA ILE A 47 -12.18 -7.96 -3.78
C ILE A 47 -12.95 -8.35 -5.05
N ASN A 48 -13.74 -9.42 -5.01
CA ASN A 48 -14.47 -9.91 -6.17
C ASN A 48 -15.78 -9.16 -6.39
N THR A 49 -16.44 -8.75 -5.30
CA THR A 49 -17.74 -8.08 -5.35
C THR A 49 -17.67 -6.59 -5.05
N GLY A 50 -16.59 -6.11 -4.42
CA GLY A 50 -16.50 -4.76 -3.89
C GLY A 50 -17.37 -4.52 -2.65
N THR A 51 -17.90 -5.59 -2.04
CA THR A 51 -18.70 -5.50 -0.82
C THR A 51 -17.80 -5.16 0.36
N ILE A 52 -18.22 -4.20 1.18
CA ILE A 52 -17.47 -3.75 2.36
C ILE A 52 -18.27 -4.14 3.60
N ALA A 53 -17.63 -4.85 4.53
CA ALA A 53 -18.17 -5.13 5.85
C ALA A 53 -17.52 -4.20 6.88
N TYR A 54 -18.34 -3.65 7.77
CA TYR A 54 -17.91 -2.76 8.84
C TYR A 54 -18.79 -2.98 10.08
N PRO A 55 -18.30 -2.66 11.29
CA PRO A 55 -19.07 -2.84 12.50
C PRO A 55 -20.27 -1.90 12.47
N ALA A 56 -21.44 -2.40 12.88
CA ALA A 56 -22.63 -1.60 13.03
C ALA A 56 -22.57 -0.81 14.36
N GLY A 57 -21.80 0.27 14.37
CA GLY A 57 -21.67 1.17 15.54
C GLY A 57 -20.63 0.73 16.56
#